data_AF-A0A2G6LBC9-F1
#
_entry.id   AF-A0A2G6LBC9-F1
#
_cell.length_a   1.000
_cell.length_b   1.000
_cell.length_c   1.000
_cell.angle_alpha   90.00
_cell.angle_beta   90.00
_cell.angle_gamma   90.00
#
_symmetry.space_group_name_H-M   'P 1'
#
loop_
_entity.id
_entity.type
_entity.pdbx_description
1 polymer ?
#
loop_
_entity_poly.entity_id
_entity_poly.type
_entity_poly.pdbx_seq_one_letter_code
_entity_poly.pdbx_strand_id
1 'polypeptide(L)'
;MKKIVFIVLALLAIVVILPLSFNNSQVVEINYLFGKLNWPLSVVMLFSFLFGVLIALPFFALTGWGWKIRARSLQKKLNELTKQRKRDEIAVQFQAEKSS
;
A
#
# COMPACT_ATOMS: atom_id res chain seq x y z
N MET A 1 21.39 18.65 2.56
CA MET A 1 19.98 18.96 2.18
C MET A 1 18.97 17.98 2.78
N LYS A 2 18.98 16.68 2.47
CA LYS A 2 18.00 15.71 2.99
C LYS A 2 17.87 15.67 4.54
N LYS A 3 19.00 15.76 5.26
CA LYS A 3 19.01 15.80 6.74
C LYS A 3 18.35 17.06 7.32
N ILE A 4 18.58 18.21 6.69
CA ILE A 4 17.99 19.50 7.12
C ILE A 4 16.49 19.48 6.87
N VAL A 5 16.05 18.99 5.70
CA VAL A 5 14.63 18.82 5.39
C VAL A 5 13.97 17.87 6.40
N PHE A 6 14.61 16.75 6.74
CA PHE A 6 14.10 15.83 7.77
C PHE A 6 13.98 16.50 9.15
N ILE A 7 15.00 17.26 9.58
CA ILE A 7 14.99 17.99 10.85
C ILE A 7 13.85 19.03 10.87
N VAL A 8 13.68 19.79 9.79
CA VAL A 8 12.60 20.78 9.66
C VAL A 8 11.23 20.10 9.73
N LEU A 9 11.04 18.98 9.02
CA LEU A 9 9.79 18.23 9.08
C LEU A 9 9.52 17.64 10.48
N ALA A 10 10.55 17.13 11.16
CA ALA A 10 10.42 16.62 12.51
C ALA A 10 10.04 17.72 13.50
N LEU A 11 10.67 18.91 13.40
CA LEU A 11 10.32 20.06 14.22
C LEU A 11 8.88 20.53 13.98
N LEU A 12 8.46 20.62 12.71
CA LEU A 12 7.06 20.96 12.37
C LEU A 12 6.08 19.93 12.93
N ALA A 13 6.40 18.64 12.84
CA ALA A 13 5.58 17.58 13.43
C ALA A 13 5.47 17.75 14.95
N ILE A 14 6.56 18.05 15.65
CA ILE A 14 6.54 18.29 17.11
C ILE A 14 5.66 19.49 17.46
N VAL A 15 5.78 20.60 16.72
CA VAL A 15 4.97 21.81 16.94
C VAL A 15 3.48 21.54 16.78
N VAL A 16 3.09 20.61 15.91
CA VAL A 16 1.68 20.23 15.72
C VAL A 16 1.22 19.20 16.77
N ILE A 17 2.05 18.20 17.06
CA ILE A 17 1.68 17.08 17.94
C ILE A 17 1.57 17.54 19.40
N LEU A 18 2.45 18.44 19.87
CA LEU A 18 2.46 18.88 21.27
C LEU A 18 1.16 19.57 21.71
N PRO A 19 0.63 20.59 21.01
CA PRO A 19 -0.65 21.21 21.35
C PRO A 19 -1.82 20.24 21.23
N LEU A 20 -1.81 19.36 20.21
CA LEU A 20 -2.86 18.36 20.04
C LEU A 20 -2.88 17.39 21.22
N SER A 21 -1.73 16.89 21.63
CA SER A 21 -1.63 15.96 22.76
C SER A 21 -1.97 16.63 24.09
N PHE A 22 -1.51 17.87 24.31
CA PHE A 22 -1.82 18.63 25.51
C PHE A 22 -3.31 18.92 25.66
N ASN A 23 -3.98 19.41 24.61
CA ASN A 23 -5.41 19.69 24.65
C ASN A 23 -6.28 18.42 24.71
N ASN A 24 -5.74 17.27 24.28
CA ASN A 24 -6.39 15.96 24.36
C ASN A 24 -5.81 15.09 25.48
N SER A 25 -5.27 15.72 26.53
CA SER A 25 -4.75 15.04 27.72
C SER A 25 -5.85 14.57 28.68
N GLN A 26 -7.12 14.86 28.36
CA GLN A 26 -8.28 14.39 29.12
C GLN A 26 -8.19 12.87 29.29
N VAL A 27 -8.25 12.43 30.55
CA VAL A 27 -8.24 11.01 30.88
C VAL A 27 -9.61 10.41 30.59
N VAL A 28 -9.60 9.29 29.85
CA VAL A 28 -10.80 8.52 29.52
C VAL A 28 -10.71 7.12 30.12
N GLU A 29 -11.85 6.63 30.61
CA GLU A 29 -12.00 5.30 31.17
C GLU A 29 -12.33 4.31 30.05
N ILE A 30 -11.43 3.37 29.84
CA ILE A 30 -11.59 2.28 28.87
C ILE A 30 -12.04 1.05 29.64
N ASN A 31 -13.27 0.62 29.37
CA ASN A 31 -13.86 -0.57 29.96
C ASN A 31 -13.60 -1.77 29.03
N TYR A 32 -12.79 -2.71 29.51
CA TYR A 32 -12.52 -3.99 28.83
C TYR A 32 -13.34 -5.11 29.48
N LEU A 33 -13.36 -6.28 28.84
CA LEU A 33 -14.12 -7.45 29.33
C LEU A 33 -13.77 -7.85 30.78
N PHE A 34 -12.54 -7.59 31.23
CA PHE A 34 -12.02 -8.05 32.53
C PHE A 34 -11.43 -6.93 33.39
N GLY A 35 -11.70 -5.66 33.09
CA GLY A 35 -11.13 -4.57 33.86
C GLY A 35 -11.31 -3.20 33.23
N LYS A 36 -10.75 -2.20 33.90
CA LYS A 36 -10.87 -0.80 33.52
C LYS A 36 -9.50 -0.13 33.50
N LEU A 37 -9.25 0.72 32.52
CA LEU A 37 -7.99 1.44 32.35
C LEU A 37 -8.25 2.92 32.11
N ASN A 38 -7.53 3.79 32.81
CA ASN A 38 -7.67 5.23 32.69
C ASN A 38 -6.45 5.82 31.98
N TRP A 39 -6.57 6.13 30.70
CA TRP A 39 -5.47 6.69 29.89
C TRP A 39 -5.87 8.03 29.25
N PRO A 40 -4.91 8.91 28.94
CA PRO A 40 -5.18 10.13 28.19
C PRO A 40 -5.75 9.82 26.82
N LEU A 41 -6.76 10.59 26.38
CA LEU A 41 -7.45 10.40 25.12
C LEU A 41 -6.49 10.41 23.92
N SER A 42 -5.48 11.28 23.94
CA SER A 42 -4.43 11.34 22.91
C SER A 42 -3.69 10.00 22.72
N VAL A 43 -3.37 9.31 23.81
CA VAL A 43 -2.70 8.00 23.79
C VAL A 43 -3.62 6.94 23.19
N VAL A 44 -4.89 6.94 23.59
CA VAL A 44 -5.90 6.01 23.06
C VAL A 44 -6.10 6.18 21.55
N MET A 45 -6.21 7.43 21.09
CA MET A 45 -6.32 7.73 19.66
C MET A 45 -5.09 7.26 18.89
N LEU A 46 -3.88 7.50 19.41
CA LEU A 46 -2.64 7.09 18.76
C LEU A 46 -2.57 5.58 18.58
N PHE A 47 -2.84 4.81 19.64
CA PHE A 47 -2.85 3.34 19.54
C PHE A 47 -3.95 2.84 18.61
N SER A 48 -5.14 3.42 18.66
CA SER A 48 -6.25 3.04 17.76
C SER A 48 -5.87 3.26 16.29
N PHE A 49 -5.26 4.41 15.98
CA PHE A 49 -4.74 4.69 14.65
C PHE A 49 -3.64 3.71 14.25
N LEU A 50 -2.69 3.44 15.15
CA LEU A 50 -1.59 2.52 14.89
C LEU A 50 -2.08 1.10 14.60
N PHE A 51 -3.06 0.59 15.36
CA PHE A 51 -3.71 -0.69 15.10
C PHE A 51 -4.45 -0.69 13.76
N GLY A 52 -5.15 0.40 13.43
CA GLY A 52 -5.80 0.56 12.13
C GLY A 52 -4.80 0.45 10.98
N VAL A 53 -3.67 1.16 11.06
CA VAL A 53 -2.58 1.06 10.06
C VAL A 53 -2.00 -0.35 10.01
N LEU A 54 -1.72 -0.95 11.18
CA LEU A 54 -1.13 -2.28 11.27
C LEU A 54 -2.02 -3.36 10.63
N ILE A 55 -3.35 -3.23 10.75
CA ILE A 55 -4.32 -4.13 10.11
C ILE A 55 -4.49 -3.81 8.62
N ALA A 56 -4.46 -2.52 8.25
CA ALA A 56 -4.63 -2.10 6.86
C ALA A 56 -3.47 -2.54 5.96
N LEU A 57 -2.22 -2.50 6.47
CA LEU A 57 -1.02 -2.87 5.71
C LEU A 57 -1.10 -4.28 5.08
N PRO A 58 -1.38 -5.37 5.81
CA PRO A 58 -1.51 -6.68 5.22
C PRO A 58 -2.69 -6.76 4.24
N PHE A 59 -3.81 -6.08 4.51
CA PHE A 59 -4.95 -6.04 3.58
C PHE A 59 -4.56 -5.41 2.22
N PHE A 60 -3.85 -4.28 2.24
CA PHE A 60 -3.32 -3.65 1.03
C PHE A 60 -2.25 -4.51 0.35
N ALA A 61 -1.39 -5.20 1.10
CA ALA A 61 -0.36 -6.07 0.54
C ALA A 61 -0.98 -7.29 -0.19
N LEU A 62 -1.97 -7.94 0.43
CA LEU A 62 -2.65 -9.11 -0.15
C LEU A 62 -3.41 -8.74 -1.42
N THR A 63 -4.15 -7.64 -1.40
CA THR A 63 -4.86 -7.12 -2.59
C THR A 63 -3.87 -6.75 -3.68
N GLY A 64 -2.80 -6.01 -3.37
CA GLY A 64 -1.75 -5.66 -4.32
C GLY A 64 -1.07 -6.88 -4.95
N TRP A 65 -0.86 -7.95 -4.20
CA TRP A 65 -0.30 -9.19 -4.72
C TRP A 65 -1.26 -9.87 -5.72
N GLY A 66 -2.55 -9.94 -5.41
CA GLY A 66 -3.56 -10.46 -6.34
C GLY A 66 -3.55 -9.72 -7.68
N TRP A 67 -3.42 -8.40 -7.65
CA TRP A 67 -3.32 -7.57 -8.86
C TRP A 67 -2.04 -7.83 -9.63
N LYS A 68 -0.90 -7.98 -8.94
CA LYS A 68 0.39 -8.31 -9.56
C LYS A 68 0.36 -9.67 -10.27
N ILE A 69 -0.31 -10.68 -9.70
CA ILE A 69 -0.47 -12.00 -10.34
C ILE A 69 -1.31 -11.87 -11.60
N ARG A 70 -2.45 -11.18 -11.53
CA ARG A 70 -3.31 -10.94 -12.70
C ARG A 70 -2.58 -10.19 -13.80
N ALA A 71 -1.85 -9.12 -13.47
CA ALA A 71 -1.04 -8.37 -14.42
C ALA A 71 0.01 -9.25 -15.12
N ARG A 72 0.72 -10.10 -14.36
CA ARG A 72 1.67 -11.07 -14.95
C ARG A 72 1.00 -12.08 -15.86
N SER A 73 -0.17 -12.60 -15.48
CA SER A 73 -0.91 -13.56 -16.30
C SER A 73 -1.37 -12.93 -17.61
N LEU A 74 -1.82 -11.67 -17.58
CA LEU A 74 -2.25 -10.93 -18.76
C LEU A 74 -1.08 -10.63 -19.68
N GLN A 75 0.07 -10.23 -19.12
CA GLN A 75 1.29 -10.01 -19.90
C GLN A 75 1.80 -11.27 -20.60
N LYS A 76 1.69 -12.44 -19.95
CA LYS A 76 2.02 -13.73 -20.58
C LYS A 76 1.11 -14.01 -21.79
N LYS A 77 -0.20 -13.82 -21.64
CA LYS A 77 -1.17 -14.01 -22.75
C LYS A 77 -0.90 -13.08 -23.91
N LEU A 78 -0.57 -11.80 -23.64
CA LEU A 78 -0.20 -10.85 -24.69
C LEU A 78 1.06 -11.32 -25.44
N ASN A 79 2.10 -11.73 -24.73
CA ASN A 79 3.33 -12.21 -25.36
C ASN A 79 3.12 -13.48 -26.22
N GLU A 80 2.28 -14.41 -25.77
CA GLU A 80 1.92 -15.60 -26.55
C GLU A 80 1.15 -15.24 -27.82
N LEU A 81 0.13 -14.38 -27.72
CA LEU A 81 -0.64 -13.90 -28.86
C LEU A 81 0.24 -13.15 -29.87
N THR A 82 1.15 -12.29 -29.40
CA THR A 82 2.12 -11.60 -30.27
C THR A 82 3.06 -12.59 -30.96
N LYS A 83 3.49 -13.65 -30.28
CA LYS A 83 4.35 -14.69 -30.87
C LYS A 83 3.60 -15.52 -31.92
N GLN A 84 2.32 -15.84 -31.70
CA GLN A 84 1.47 -16.52 -32.68
C GLN A 84 1.27 -15.68 -33.93
N ARG A 85 0.84 -14.41 -33.77
CA ARG A 85 0.73 -13.44 -34.88
C ARG A 85 1.96 -13.42 -35.78
N LYS A 86 3.16 -13.30 -35.18
CA LYS A 86 4.42 -13.30 -35.94
C LYS A 86 4.66 -14.62 -36.69
N ARG A 87 4.30 -15.76 -36.10
CA ARG A 87 4.44 -17.06 -36.77
C ARG A 87 3.48 -17.19 -37.95
N ASP A 88 2.25 -16.72 -37.79
CA ASP A 88 1.24 -16.75 -38.85
C ASP A 88 1.65 -15.84 -40.01
N GLU A 89 2.14 -14.64 -39.72
CA GLU A 89 2.70 -13.72 -40.73
C GLU A 89 3.88 -14.34 -41.50
N ILE A 90 4.80 -14.98 -40.78
CA ILE A 90 5.94 -15.69 -41.37
C ILE A 90 5.47 -16.87 -42.24
N ALA A 91 4.49 -17.65 -41.79
CA ALA A 91 3.94 -18.77 -42.55
C ALA A 91 3.26 -18.32 -43.85
N VAL A 92 2.54 -17.19 -43.81
CA VAL A 92 1.94 -16.57 -44.99
C VAL A 92 3.02 -16.10 -45.98
N GLN A 93 4.09 -15.48 -45.49
CA GLN A 93 5.22 -15.07 -46.35
C GLN A 93 5.91 -16.26 -47.02
N PHE A 94 6.18 -17.34 -46.28
CA PHE A 94 6.79 -18.55 -46.83
C PHE A 94 5.90 -19.24 -47.88
N GLN A 95 4.58 -19.23 -47.71
CA GLN A 95 3.66 -19.77 -48.70
C GLN A 95 3.64 -18.93 -49.98
N ALA A 96 3.66 -17.60 -49.87
CA ALA A 96 3.72 -16.69 -51.01
C ALA A 96 5.01 -16.89 -51.82
N GLU A 97 6.17 -17.01 -51.15
CA GLU A 97 7.46 -17.25 -51.79
C GLU A 97 7.53 -18.60 -52.51
N LYS A 98 6.92 -19.65 -51.96
CA LYS A 98 6.88 -20.99 -52.59
C LYS A 98 5.96 -21.07 -53.81
N SER A 99 5.04 -20.12 -53.96
CA SER A 99 4.08 -20.05 -55.09
C SER A 99 4.52 -19.13 -56.24
N SER A 100 5.66 -18.46 -56.11
CA SER A 100 6.34 -17.69 -57.18
C SER A 100 7.43 -18.53 -57.85
#